data_AF-A0A7V9EVS6-F1
#
_entry.id   AF-A0A7V9EVS6-F1
#
_cell.length_a   1.000
_cell.length_b   1.000
_cell.length_c   1.000
_cell.angle_alpha   90.00
_cell.angle_beta   90.00
_cell.angle_gamma   90.00
#
_symmetry.space_group_name_H-M   'P 1'
#
loop_
_entity.id
_entity.type
_entity.pdbx_description
1 polymer ?
#
loop_
_entity_poly.entity_id
_entity_poly.type
_entity_poly.pdbx_seq_one_letter_code
_entity_poly.pdbx_strand_id
1 'polypeptide(L)'
;MTAGGSGEDDEVVYDLADWEPEQRSTLDRMLAAEGVAFRWQGGQGSSSWMAPGPVSGPASPPQASDQLLVAERHADLVEELIDELDHPDALEVDDDDGDDGAADVLSSLYVASDVLVGAPGNLAAAYELGEAVEAAGALAVPYGLDPAAWDELRRRAGTLAERLGAGSGDDEVTDAARALRDAVRPLV
;
A
#
# COMPACT_ATOMS: atom_id res chain seq x y z
N MET A 1 -31.13 -43.89 26.94
CA MET A 1 -30.25 -42.70 26.85
C MET A 1 -29.41 -42.87 25.60
N THR A 2 -29.89 -42.35 24.48
CA THR A 2 -29.09 -42.21 23.26
C THR A 2 -28.20 -40.99 23.46
N ALA A 3 -26.88 -41.21 23.53
CA ALA A 3 -25.88 -40.16 23.57
C ALA A 3 -25.85 -39.47 22.20
N GLY A 4 -26.52 -38.33 22.09
CA GLY A 4 -26.40 -37.40 20.97
C GLY A 4 -25.44 -36.29 21.34
N GLY A 5 -24.16 -36.61 21.49
CA GLY A 5 -23.10 -35.60 21.44
C GLY A 5 -22.69 -35.44 19.99
N SER A 6 -23.49 -34.74 19.20
CA SER A 6 -22.94 -34.11 18.01
C SER A 6 -21.98 -33.06 18.55
N GLY A 7 -20.69 -33.16 18.22
CA GLY A 7 -19.81 -32.01 18.35
C GLY A 7 -20.41 -30.94 17.46
N GLU A 8 -21.18 -30.05 18.07
CA GLU A 8 -21.40 -28.71 17.56
C GLU A 8 -19.98 -28.13 17.55
N ASP A 9 -19.24 -28.34 16.46
CA ASP A 9 -18.09 -27.50 16.19
C ASP A 9 -18.63 -26.08 16.25
N ASP A 10 -18.30 -25.31 17.30
CA ASP A 10 -18.72 -23.92 17.42
C ASP A 10 -18.39 -23.24 16.08
N GLU A 11 -19.40 -22.73 15.39
CA GLU A 11 -19.27 -22.06 14.10
C GLU A 11 -19.38 -20.57 14.35
N VAL A 12 -18.38 -19.80 13.95
CA VAL A 12 -18.37 -18.34 13.98
C VAL A 12 -18.97 -17.83 12.67
N VAL A 13 -19.89 -16.87 12.79
CA VAL A 13 -20.61 -16.26 11.67
C VAL A 13 -20.07 -14.84 11.46
N TYR A 14 -19.56 -14.58 10.26
CA TYR A 14 -19.15 -13.24 9.81
C TYR A 14 -20.18 -12.68 8.84
N ASP A 15 -20.68 -11.48 9.12
CA ASP A 15 -21.59 -10.76 8.24
C ASP A 15 -20.76 -9.87 7.29
N LEU A 16 -20.68 -10.30 6.04
CA LEU A 16 -19.92 -9.67 4.97
C LEU A 16 -20.88 -9.08 3.92
N ALA A 17 -22.02 -8.56 4.37
CA ALA A 17 -23.05 -7.99 3.50
C ALA A 17 -22.63 -6.66 2.85
N ASP A 18 -21.70 -5.95 3.48
CA ASP A 18 -21.11 -4.71 2.96
C ASP A 18 -20.00 -4.98 1.94
N TRP A 19 -19.50 -6.23 1.84
CA TRP A 19 -18.39 -6.57 0.97
C TRP A 19 -18.78 -6.71 -0.49
N GLU A 20 -17.93 -6.16 -1.35
CA GLU A 20 -18.04 -6.32 -2.79
C GLU A 20 -17.90 -7.81 -3.19
N PRO A 21 -18.54 -8.23 -4.29
CA PRO A 21 -18.46 -9.63 -4.75
C PRO A 21 -17.01 -10.07 -5.04
N GLU A 22 -16.14 -9.13 -5.42
CA GLU A 22 -14.72 -9.40 -5.69
C GLU A 22 -13.90 -9.67 -4.42
N GLN A 23 -14.17 -8.95 -3.32
CA GLN A 23 -13.55 -9.18 -2.01
C GLN A 23 -13.94 -10.56 -1.47
N ARG A 24 -15.23 -10.92 -1.54
CA ARG A 24 -15.72 -12.25 -1.15
C ARG A 24 -15.14 -13.38 -2.00
N SER A 25 -15.01 -13.16 -3.31
CA SER A 25 -14.36 -14.10 -4.23
C SER A 25 -12.86 -14.27 -3.95
N THR A 26 -12.23 -13.27 -3.35
CA THR A 26 -10.82 -13.32 -2.94
C THR A 26 -10.65 -14.06 -1.62
N LEU A 27 -11.49 -13.75 -0.63
CA LEU A 27 -11.53 -14.48 0.64
C LEU A 27 -11.80 -15.97 0.44
N ASP A 28 -12.72 -16.34 -0.46
CA ASP A 28 -13.00 -17.74 -0.83
C ASP A 28 -11.73 -18.48 -1.28
N ARG A 29 -10.93 -17.84 -2.14
CA ARG A 29 -9.67 -18.42 -2.63
C ARG A 29 -8.62 -18.54 -1.52
N MET A 30 -8.53 -17.55 -0.63
CA MET A 30 -7.57 -17.54 0.48
C MET A 30 -7.90 -18.64 1.49
N LEU A 31 -9.16 -18.74 1.91
CA LEU A 31 -9.62 -19.80 2.81
C LEU A 31 -9.43 -21.19 2.22
N ALA A 32 -9.67 -21.36 0.91
CA ALA A 32 -9.44 -22.62 0.22
C ALA A 32 -7.93 -22.97 0.14
N ALA A 33 -7.06 -21.97 -0.04
CA ALA A 33 -5.61 -22.17 -0.04
C ALA A 33 -5.08 -22.61 1.33
N GLU A 34 -5.60 -22.00 2.40
CA GLU A 34 -5.27 -22.33 3.79
C GLU A 34 -5.92 -23.64 4.28
N GLY A 35 -6.79 -24.25 3.47
CA GLY A 35 -7.48 -25.49 3.82
C GLY A 35 -8.54 -25.32 4.92
N VAL A 36 -9.03 -24.10 5.10
CA VAL A 36 -10.06 -23.76 6.09
C VAL A 36 -11.40 -24.34 5.65
N ALA A 37 -12.08 -25.04 6.55
CA ALA A 37 -13.44 -25.51 6.30
C ALA A 37 -14.43 -24.35 6.56
N PHE A 38 -15.02 -23.80 5.49
CA PHE A 38 -15.99 -22.70 5.55
C PHE A 38 -17.28 -23.02 4.78
N ARG A 39 -18.36 -22.29 5.09
CA ARG A 39 -19.63 -22.33 4.36
C ARG A 39 -20.18 -20.92 4.20
N TRP A 40 -20.49 -20.56 2.95
CA TRP A 40 -21.26 -19.37 2.63
C TRP A 40 -22.77 -19.60 2.83
N GLN A 41 -23.44 -18.71 3.57
CA GLN A 41 -24.89 -18.69 3.77
C GLN A 41 -25.47 -17.37 3.21
N GLY A 42 -26.47 -17.48 2.34
CA GLY A 42 -27.19 -16.34 1.79
C GLY A 42 -28.48 -16.06 2.57
N GLY A 43 -28.71 -14.79 2.89
CA GLY A 43 -29.93 -14.31 3.54
C GLY A 43 -31.14 -14.33 2.60
N GLN A 44 -31.67 -15.50 2.28
CA GLN A 44 -33.03 -15.59 1.74
C GLN A 44 -34.02 -15.50 2.90
N GLY A 45 -34.45 -14.28 3.18
CA GLY A 45 -35.67 -14.03 3.93
C GLY A 45 -36.81 -14.86 3.36
N SER A 46 -37.40 -15.67 4.23
CA SER A 46 -38.76 -16.23 4.17
C SER A 46 -39.48 -16.13 2.83
N SER A 47 -39.45 -17.21 2.06
CA SER A 47 -40.40 -17.44 0.98
C SER A 47 -40.78 -18.92 0.96
N SER A 48 -41.54 -19.30 1.99
CA SER A 48 -42.54 -20.35 1.84
C SER A 48 -43.54 -19.90 0.78
N TRP A 49 -43.28 -20.26 -0.47
CA TRP A 49 -44.35 -20.46 -1.45
C TRP A 49 -44.05 -21.74 -2.21
N MET A 50 -45.01 -22.66 -2.15
CA MET A 50 -44.95 -23.98 -2.78
C MET A 50 -44.74 -23.89 -4.29
N ALA A 51 -43.77 -24.65 -4.82
CA ALA A 51 -43.96 -25.59 -5.93
C ALA A 51 -42.75 -26.56 -6.06
N PRO A 52 -42.95 -27.90 -6.09
CA PRO A 52 -41.89 -28.85 -6.43
C PRO A 52 -41.82 -29.09 -7.95
N GLY A 53 -40.63 -28.94 -8.52
CA GLY A 53 -40.29 -29.42 -9.86
C GLY A 53 -38.77 -29.53 -10.03
N PRO A 54 -38.24 -30.63 -10.61
CA PRO A 54 -36.80 -30.80 -10.74
C PRO A 54 -36.28 -29.96 -11.91
N VAL A 55 -35.60 -28.85 -11.62
CA VAL A 55 -34.77 -28.19 -12.63
C VAL A 55 -33.36 -28.76 -12.56
N SER A 56 -33.11 -29.77 -13.39
CA SER A 56 -31.74 -30.03 -13.87
C SER A 56 -31.42 -28.96 -14.91
N GLY A 57 -30.79 -27.87 -14.47
CA GLY A 57 -30.08 -26.89 -15.29
C GLY A 57 -28.69 -26.70 -14.69
N PRO A 58 -27.68 -26.23 -15.46
CA PRO A 58 -26.37 -25.93 -14.88
C PRO A 58 -26.58 -24.93 -13.74
N ALA A 59 -25.91 -25.19 -12.62
CA ALA A 59 -26.02 -24.45 -11.37
C ALA A 59 -26.18 -22.94 -11.64
N SER A 60 -27.27 -22.36 -11.12
CA SER A 60 -27.41 -20.91 -11.02
C SER A 60 -26.10 -20.32 -10.46
N PRO A 61 -25.65 -19.13 -10.91
CA PRO A 61 -24.52 -18.48 -10.26
C PRO A 61 -24.82 -18.36 -8.76
N PRO A 62 -23.84 -18.59 -7.87
CA PRO A 62 -24.05 -18.43 -6.43
C PRO A 62 -24.53 -17.00 -6.20
N GLN A 63 -25.81 -16.86 -5.88
CA GLN A 63 -26.43 -15.59 -5.55
C GLN A 63 -25.87 -15.17 -4.18
N ALA A 64 -25.30 -13.97 -4.13
CA ALA A 64 -25.11 -13.14 -2.94
C ALA A 64 -25.16 -13.90 -1.60
N SER A 65 -24.14 -14.71 -1.36
CA SER A 65 -23.93 -15.23 -0.01
C SER A 65 -23.12 -14.16 0.73
N ASP A 66 -23.76 -13.59 1.72
CA ASP A 66 -23.25 -12.43 2.45
C ASP A 66 -22.82 -12.81 3.87
N GLN A 67 -23.01 -14.07 4.27
CA GLN A 67 -22.60 -14.57 5.58
C GLN A 67 -21.61 -15.73 5.42
N LEU A 68 -20.47 -15.63 6.09
CA LEU A 68 -19.43 -16.66 6.10
C LEU A 68 -19.47 -17.39 7.45
N LEU A 69 -19.69 -18.70 7.41
CA LEU A 69 -19.63 -19.56 8.59
C LEU A 69 -18.32 -20.33 8.58
N VAL A 70 -17.58 -20.27 9.68
CA VAL A 70 -16.31 -20.98 9.84
C VAL A 70 -16.24 -21.64 11.21
N ALA A 71 -15.60 -22.81 11.30
CA ALA A 71 -15.36 -23.44 12.60
C ALA A 71 -14.48 -22.55 13.49
N GLU A 72 -14.80 -22.45 14.79
CA GLU A 72 -14.15 -21.61 15.80
C GLU A 72 -12.63 -21.82 15.84
N ARG A 73 -12.15 -23.04 15.60
CA ARG A 73 -10.71 -23.37 15.49
C ARG A 73 -9.95 -22.57 14.41
N HIS A 74 -10.65 -21.99 13.44
CA HIS A 74 -10.07 -21.17 12.38
C HIS A 74 -10.57 -19.72 12.43
N ALA A 75 -11.33 -19.34 13.47
CA ALA A 75 -11.87 -17.99 13.61
C ALA A 75 -10.75 -16.94 13.63
N ASP A 76 -9.69 -17.16 14.42
CA ASP A 76 -8.55 -16.24 14.48
C ASP A 76 -7.88 -16.02 13.11
N LEU A 77 -7.72 -17.09 12.32
CA LEU A 77 -7.14 -17.01 10.98
C LEU A 77 -8.08 -16.29 10.01
N VAL A 78 -9.38 -16.55 10.10
CA VAL A 78 -10.36 -15.90 9.21
C VAL A 78 -10.50 -14.43 9.54
N GLU A 79 -10.44 -14.05 10.81
CA GLU A 79 -10.40 -12.65 11.24
C GLU A 79 -9.20 -11.92 10.65
N GLU A 80 -8.01 -12.53 10.67
CA GLU A 80 -6.81 -11.97 10.04
C GLU A 80 -7.00 -11.77 8.53
N LEU A 81 -7.54 -12.77 7.84
CA LEU A 81 -7.81 -12.68 6.40
C LEU A 81 -8.93 -11.69 6.05
N ILE A 82 -9.91 -11.52 6.94
CA ILE A 82 -10.98 -10.54 6.80
C ILE A 82 -10.41 -9.14 6.99
N ASP A 83 -9.60 -8.91 8.02
CA ASP A 83 -8.95 -7.62 8.27
C ASP A 83 -8.06 -7.20 7.08
N GLU A 84 -7.31 -8.14 6.50
CA GLU A 84 -6.48 -7.90 5.31
C GLU A 84 -7.29 -7.51 4.06
N LEU A 85 -8.53 -7.96 3.92
CA LEU A 85 -9.39 -7.71 2.76
C LEU A 85 -10.42 -6.59 2.96
N ASP A 86 -10.83 -6.31 4.20
CA ASP A 86 -11.63 -5.14 4.59
C ASP A 86 -10.76 -3.88 4.57
N HIS A 87 -9.48 -4.05 4.90
CA HIS A 87 -8.45 -3.03 4.82
C HIS A 87 -7.36 -3.42 3.82
N PRO A 88 -7.65 -3.54 2.50
CA PRO A 88 -6.62 -3.78 1.50
C PRO A 88 -5.59 -2.63 1.48
N ASP A 89 -5.98 -1.45 1.97
CA ASP A 89 -5.13 -0.27 2.19
C ASP A 89 -4.34 -0.27 3.52
N ALA A 90 -4.49 -1.28 4.40
CA ALA A 90 -3.70 -1.36 5.64
C ALA A 90 -2.25 -1.81 5.41
N LEU A 91 -1.93 -2.31 4.20
CA LEU A 91 -0.57 -2.64 3.77
C LEU A 91 -0.22 -2.05 2.40
N GLU A 92 -0.63 -0.82 2.10
CA GLU A 92 0.16 0.18 1.37
C GLU A 92 -0.26 1.57 1.86
N VAL A 93 0.46 2.13 2.83
CA VAL A 93 0.39 3.56 3.12
C VAL A 93 1.18 4.28 2.03
N ASP A 94 0.60 4.44 0.84
CA ASP A 94 1.15 5.32 -0.20
C ASP A 94 0.03 6.01 -1.02
N ASP A 95 -0.91 6.66 -0.32
CA ASP A 95 -1.84 7.65 -0.86
C ASP A 95 -2.25 8.53 0.35
N ASP A 96 -1.79 9.77 0.54
CA ASP A 96 -2.05 10.95 -0.28
C ASP A 96 -1.14 12.10 0.25
N ASP A 97 0.18 11.93 0.20
CA ASP A 97 1.20 12.98 0.45
C ASP A 97 2.17 13.08 -0.76
N GLY A 98 1.78 12.57 -1.93
CA GLY A 98 2.64 12.57 -3.12
C GLY A 98 2.91 13.96 -3.71
N ASP A 99 2.05 14.94 -3.44
CA ASP A 99 2.22 16.35 -3.88
C ASP A 99 2.99 17.18 -2.84
N ASP A 100 2.65 17.06 -1.55
CA ASP A 100 3.38 17.70 -0.46
C ASP A 100 4.81 17.12 -0.32
N GLY A 101 4.97 15.79 -0.42
CA GLY A 101 6.27 15.12 -0.33
C GLY A 101 7.27 15.55 -1.41
N ALA A 102 6.82 15.76 -2.65
CA ALA A 102 7.69 16.26 -3.72
C ALA A 102 8.11 17.72 -3.47
N ALA A 103 7.19 18.56 -3.01
CA ALA A 103 7.47 19.96 -2.67
C ALA A 103 8.44 20.07 -1.48
N ASP A 104 8.24 19.26 -0.43
CA ASP A 104 9.13 19.19 0.73
C ASP A 104 10.53 18.69 0.35
N VAL A 105 10.63 17.67 -0.51
CA VAL A 105 11.91 17.18 -1.04
C VAL A 105 12.61 18.25 -1.87
N LEU A 106 11.90 18.95 -2.77
CA LEU A 106 12.46 20.05 -3.56
C LEU A 106 12.95 21.20 -2.66
N SER A 107 12.16 21.58 -1.65
CA SER A 107 12.53 22.59 -0.66
C SER A 107 13.80 22.18 0.10
N SER A 108 13.86 20.94 0.57
CA SER A 108 15.00 20.37 1.30
C SER A 108 16.27 20.31 0.45
N LEU A 109 16.16 19.84 -0.80
CA LEU A 109 17.27 19.86 -1.76
C LEU A 109 17.78 21.27 -2.00
N TYR A 110 16.89 22.26 -2.15
CA TYR A 110 17.28 23.66 -2.35
C TYR A 110 18.02 24.23 -1.14
N VAL A 111 17.48 24.04 0.07
CA VAL A 111 18.08 24.58 1.30
C VAL A 111 19.42 23.92 1.58
N ALA A 112 19.50 22.59 1.52
CA ALA A 112 20.75 21.86 1.75
C ALA A 112 21.83 22.26 0.73
N SER A 113 21.47 22.39 -0.55
CA SER A 113 22.41 22.83 -1.59
C SER A 113 22.82 24.30 -1.44
N ASP A 114 21.92 25.21 -1.03
CA ASP A 114 22.29 26.61 -0.72
C ASP A 114 23.28 26.71 0.45
N VAL A 115 23.06 25.93 1.51
CA VAL A 115 23.97 25.87 2.65
C VAL A 115 25.33 25.31 2.23
N LEU A 116 25.37 24.25 1.43
CA LEU A 116 26.62 23.64 0.93
C LEU A 116 27.39 24.54 -0.05
N VAL A 117 26.72 25.45 -0.77
CA VAL A 117 27.39 26.48 -1.56
C VAL A 117 28.18 27.45 -0.66
N GLY A 118 27.64 27.79 0.52
CA GLY A 118 28.30 28.69 1.47
C GLY A 118 29.24 27.98 2.46
N ALA A 119 28.98 26.72 2.76
CA ALA A 119 29.68 25.90 3.74
C ALA A 119 29.77 24.44 3.26
N PRO A 120 30.69 24.11 2.33
CA PRO A 120 30.80 22.77 1.74
C PRO A 120 31.16 21.68 2.76
N GLY A 121 31.81 22.05 3.86
CA GLY A 121 32.11 21.14 4.98
C GLY A 121 30.97 20.97 6.01
N ASN A 122 29.77 21.48 5.75
CA ASN A 122 28.65 21.35 6.69
C ASN A 122 28.07 19.94 6.67
N LEU A 123 28.46 19.13 7.64
CA LEU A 123 28.02 17.74 7.78
C LEU A 123 26.51 17.58 7.99
N ALA A 124 25.86 18.54 8.65
CA ALA A 124 24.41 18.51 8.81
C ALA A 124 23.74 18.69 7.44
N ALA A 125 24.14 19.69 6.67
CA ALA A 125 23.61 19.90 5.33
C ALA A 125 23.93 18.73 4.37
N ALA A 126 25.08 18.06 4.55
CA ALA A 126 25.42 16.87 3.77
C ALA A 126 24.52 15.67 4.11
N TYR A 127 24.17 15.50 5.39
CA TYR A 127 23.22 14.47 5.82
C TYR A 127 21.81 14.75 5.30
N GLU A 128 21.30 15.97 5.48
CA GLU A 128 19.99 16.39 4.97
C GLU A 128 19.88 16.22 3.46
N LEU A 129 20.94 16.55 2.72
CA LEU A 129 20.98 16.31 1.27
C LEU A 129 20.86 14.82 0.95
N GLY A 130 21.57 13.96 1.68
CA GLY A 130 21.52 12.51 1.49
C GLY A 130 20.11 11.95 1.69
N GLU A 131 19.43 12.37 2.75
CA GLU A 131 18.04 11.96 3.01
C GLU A 131 17.09 12.47 1.91
N ALA A 132 17.25 13.72 1.48
CA ALA A 132 16.43 14.28 0.40
C ALA A 132 16.67 13.60 -0.96
N VAL A 133 17.90 13.14 -1.24
CA VAL A 133 18.24 12.39 -2.46
C VAL A 133 17.57 11.01 -2.45
N GLU A 134 17.63 10.30 -1.32
CA GLU A 134 16.99 8.99 -1.15
C GLU A 134 15.47 9.12 -1.29
N ALA A 135 14.86 10.12 -0.64
CA ALA A 135 13.43 10.40 -0.75
C ALA A 135 13.03 10.74 -2.20
N ALA A 136 13.81 11.57 -2.91
CA ALA A 136 13.57 11.85 -4.33
C ALA A 136 13.68 10.60 -5.22
N GLY A 137 14.46 9.60 -4.82
CA GLY A 137 14.58 8.32 -5.53
C GLY A 137 13.34 7.43 -5.40
N ALA A 138 12.65 7.50 -4.26
CA ALA A 138 11.42 6.74 -3.99
C ALA A 138 10.18 7.36 -4.65
N LEU A 139 10.17 8.68 -4.84
CA LEU A 139 9.04 9.39 -5.42
C LEU A 139 8.88 9.17 -6.94
N ALA A 140 7.63 9.05 -7.37
CA ALA A 140 7.25 9.15 -8.77
C ALA A 140 7.51 10.57 -9.32
N VAL A 141 7.46 10.73 -10.65
CA VAL A 141 7.62 12.05 -11.28
C VAL A 141 6.48 12.97 -10.81
N PRO A 142 6.78 14.16 -10.24
CA PRO A 142 5.76 15.09 -9.77
C PRO A 142 4.84 15.59 -10.89
N TYR A 143 3.57 15.83 -10.59
CA TYR A 143 2.59 16.26 -11.60
C TYR A 143 2.98 17.61 -12.23
N GLY A 144 2.92 17.68 -13.56
CA GLY A 144 3.29 18.88 -14.32
C GLY A 144 4.80 19.09 -14.51
N LEU A 145 5.65 18.23 -13.95
CA LEU A 145 7.08 18.21 -14.20
C LEU A 145 7.41 17.30 -15.39
N ASP A 146 8.39 17.72 -16.21
CA ASP A 146 8.88 16.88 -17.29
C ASP A 146 9.71 15.71 -16.70
N PRO A 147 9.46 14.44 -17.11
CA PRO A 147 10.15 13.29 -16.55
C PRO A 147 11.67 13.34 -16.78
N ALA A 148 12.14 13.89 -17.91
CA ALA A 148 13.57 14.04 -18.14
C ALA A 148 14.17 15.13 -17.26
N ALA A 149 13.41 16.18 -16.91
CA ALA A 149 13.82 17.18 -15.95
C ALA A 149 13.93 16.61 -14.53
N TRP A 150 12.99 15.74 -14.12
CA TRP A 150 13.04 15.03 -12.84
C TRP A 150 14.23 14.07 -12.75
N ASP A 151 14.47 13.26 -13.78
CA ASP A 151 15.65 12.38 -13.86
C ASP A 151 16.97 13.16 -13.77
N GLU A 152 17.06 14.28 -14.48
CA GLU A 152 18.25 15.13 -14.46
C GLU A 152 18.48 15.77 -13.08
N LEU A 153 17.42 16.17 -12.39
CA LEU A 153 17.48 16.68 -11.02
C LEU A 153 18.05 15.62 -10.07
N ARG A 154 17.47 14.41 -10.08
CA ARG A 154 17.92 13.27 -9.26
C ARG A 154 19.38 12.91 -9.53
N ARG A 155 19.79 12.91 -10.80
CA ARG A 155 21.17 12.63 -11.20
C ARG A 155 22.15 13.66 -10.63
N ARG A 156 21.81 14.96 -10.68
CA ARG A 156 22.66 16.03 -10.10
C ARG A 156 22.72 15.93 -8.58
N ALA A 157 21.60 15.62 -7.93
CA ALA A 157 21.54 15.44 -6.48
C ALA A 157 22.40 14.25 -6.03
N GLY A 158 22.29 13.11 -6.72
CA GLY A 158 23.15 11.94 -6.49
C GLY A 158 24.64 12.25 -6.69
N THR A 159 25.01 12.96 -7.76
CA THR A 159 26.41 13.37 -7.99
C THR A 159 26.97 14.21 -6.84
N LEU A 160 26.16 15.11 -6.26
CA LEU A 160 26.57 15.91 -5.11
C LEU A 160 26.73 15.04 -3.86
N ALA A 161 25.79 14.13 -3.59
CA ALA A 161 25.86 13.20 -2.47
C ALA A 161 27.09 12.28 -2.56
N GLU A 162 27.41 11.77 -3.75
CA GLU A 162 28.61 10.96 -4.00
C GLU A 162 29.89 11.73 -3.69
N ARG A 163 29.98 13.00 -4.11
CA ARG A 163 31.14 13.87 -3.81
C ARG A 163 31.32 14.11 -2.32
N LEU A 164 30.21 14.32 -1.60
CA LEU A 164 30.23 14.49 -0.15
C LEU A 164 30.69 13.21 0.56
N GLY A 165 30.16 12.05 0.16
CA GLY A 165 30.55 10.75 0.72
C GLY A 165 31.99 10.34 0.39
N ALA A 166 32.50 10.74 -0.78
CA ALA A 166 33.88 10.53 -1.19
C ALA A 166 34.87 11.49 -0.51
N GLY A 167 34.39 12.53 0.17
CA GLY A 167 35.24 13.57 0.74
C GLY A 167 35.98 14.37 -0.34
N SER A 168 35.31 14.67 -1.46
CA SER A 168 35.84 15.53 -2.54
C SER A 168 36.24 16.91 -2.03
N GLY A 169 37.06 17.64 -2.81
CA GLY A 169 37.49 18.98 -2.42
C GLY A 169 36.33 19.96 -2.31
N ASP A 170 36.45 20.92 -1.40
CA ASP A 170 35.42 21.95 -1.14
C ASP A 170 34.96 22.66 -2.42
N ASP A 171 35.88 22.99 -3.34
CA ASP A 171 35.56 23.63 -4.61
C ASP A 171 34.66 22.74 -5.50
N GLU A 172 34.88 21.43 -5.52
CA GLU A 172 34.08 20.48 -6.30
C GLU A 172 32.69 20.28 -5.69
N VAL A 173 32.60 20.29 -4.35
CA VAL A 173 31.32 20.24 -3.62
C VAL A 173 30.53 21.52 -3.88
N THR A 174 31.17 22.69 -3.79
CA THR A 174 30.52 23.98 -4.04
C THR A 174 30.03 24.10 -5.49
N ASP A 175 30.79 23.65 -6.48
CA ASP A 175 30.36 23.64 -7.89
C ASP A 175 29.13 22.75 -8.11
N ALA A 176 29.16 21.52 -7.59
CA ALA A 176 28.03 20.61 -7.69
C ALA A 176 26.79 21.10 -6.91
N ALA A 177 26.98 21.68 -5.73
CA ALA A 177 25.91 22.27 -4.93
C ALA A 177 25.26 23.46 -5.65
N ARG A 178 26.07 24.31 -6.29
CA ARG A 178 25.54 25.42 -7.09
C ARG A 178 24.74 24.91 -8.29
N ALA A 179 25.24 23.90 -8.99
CA ALA A 179 24.55 23.30 -10.13
C ALA A 179 23.19 22.68 -9.73
N LEU A 180 23.12 21.99 -8.59
CA LEU A 180 21.87 21.45 -8.06
C LEU A 180 20.91 22.58 -7.66
N ARG A 181 21.39 23.58 -6.93
CA ARG A 181 20.58 24.72 -6.50
C ARG A 181 19.93 25.46 -7.68
N ASP A 182 20.69 25.77 -8.73
CA ASP A 182 20.16 26.44 -9.93
C ASP A 182 19.13 25.57 -10.66
N ALA A 183 19.24 24.25 -10.58
CA ALA A 183 18.28 23.31 -11.17
C ALA A 183 16.98 23.19 -10.36
N VAL A 184 17.06 23.24 -9.03
CA VAL A 184 15.89 23.16 -8.14
C VAL A 184 15.13 24.49 -8.07
N ARG A 185 15.83 25.63 -8.13
CA ARG A 185 15.27 26.97 -7.98
C ARG A 185 14.00 27.29 -8.80
N PRO A 186 13.84 26.89 -10.07
CA PRO A 186 12.61 27.16 -10.83
C PRO A 186 11.41 26.27 -10.44
N LEU A 187 11.62 25.27 -9.58
CA LEU A 187 10.63 24.27 -9.17
C LEU A 187 10.08 24.51 -7.75
N VAL A 188 10.60 25.51 -7.04
CA VAL A 188 10.22 25.92 -5.67
C VAL A 188 9.61 27.32 -5.64
#